data_AF-A0A7V0S045-F1
#
_entry.id   AF-A0A7V0S045-F1
#
_cell.length_a   1.000
_cell.length_b   1.000
_cell.length_c   1.000
_cell.angle_alpha   90.00
_cell.angle_beta   90.00
_cell.angle_gamma   90.00
#
_symmetry.space_group_name_H-M   'P 1'
#
loop_
_entity.id
_entity.type
_entity.pdbx_description
1 polymer ?
#
loop_
_entity_poly.entity_id
_entity_poly.type
_entity_poly.pdbx_seq_one_letter_code
_entity_poly.pdbx_strand_id
1 'polypeptide(L)' 'YKGSIKIDYIGKTIPNDFIVGYGLDYNGIGRNLADIYTLV' A
#
# COMPACT_ATOMS: atom_id res chain seq x y z
N TYR A 1 17.37 6.10 2.04
CA TYR A 1 17.12 7.27 2.90
C TYR A 1 17.13 6.81 4.36
N LYS A 2 17.83 7.51 5.27
CA LYS A 2 17.97 7.15 6.71
C LYS A 2 17.38 8.20 7.67
N GLY A 3 16.46 9.05 7.19
CA GLY A 3 15.86 10.09 8.03
C GLY A 3 14.52 9.66 8.61
N SER A 4 14.17 10.19 9.78
CA SER A 4 12.78 10.18 10.26
C SER A 4 12.07 11.39 9.66
N ILE A 5 11.24 11.17 8.65
CA ILE A 5 10.29 12.20 8.21
C ILE A 5 9.09 12.11 9.12
N LYS A 6 8.70 13.23 9.73
CA LYS A 6 7.43 13.31 10.42
C LYS A 6 6.32 13.24 9.36
N ILE A 7 5.47 12.22 9.46
CA ILE A 7 4.28 12.10 8.61
C ILE A 7 3.13 12.70 9.39
N ASP A 8 2.61 13.84 8.94
CA ASP A 8 1.52 14.53 9.63
C ASP A 8 0.15 13.86 9.41
N TYR A 9 -0.01 13.10 8.31
CA TYR A 9 -1.27 12.44 7.95
C TYR A 9 -1.03 10.99 7.54
N ILE A 10 -1.58 10.06 8.32
CA ILE A 10 -1.52 8.61 8.05
C ILE A 10 -2.95 8.14 7.78
N GLY A 11 -3.22 7.62 6.58
CA GLY A 11 -4.52 7.07 6.23
C GLY A 11 -4.79 5.72 6.91
N LYS A 12 -3.83 4.79 6.85
CA LYS A 12 -3.90 3.47 7.48
C LYS A 12 -2.50 2.92 7.72
N THR A 13 -2.26 2.36 8.90
CA THR A 13 -1.06 1.57 9.18
C THR A 13 -1.33 0.11 8.83
N ILE A 14 -0.41 -0.54 8.12
CA ILE A 14 -0.50 -1.93 7.69
C ILE A 14 0.74 -2.72 8.18
N PRO A 15 0.64 -4.04 8.35
CA PRO A 15 1.81 -4.90 8.54
C PRO A 15 2.75 -4.85 7.32
N ASN A 16 3.93 -5.49 7.44
CA ASN A 16 4.90 -5.60 6.34
C ASN A 16 4.48 -6.66 5.31
N ASP A 17 3.27 -6.51 4.79
CA ASP A 17 2.67 -7.42 3.82
C ASP A 17 2.68 -6.77 2.44
N PHE A 18 2.83 -7.59 1.40
CA PHE A 18 2.67 -7.12 0.03
C PHE A 18 1.18 -6.96 -0.27
N ILE A 19 0.77 -5.76 -0.74
CA ILE A 19 -0.62 -5.42 -1.01
C ILE A 19 -0.82 -4.84 -2.42
N VAL A 20 -2.01 -5.04 -2.97
CA VAL A 20 -2.46 -4.51 -4.27
C VAL A 20 -3.87 -3.94 -4.17
N GLY A 21 -4.34 -3.22 -5.20
CA GLY A 21 -5.66 -2.61 -5.20
C GLY A 21 -5.66 -1.15 -4.75
N TYR A 22 -6.77 -0.46 -5.01
CA TYR A 22 -6.90 0.98 -4.72
C TYR A 22 -5.74 1.82 -5.30
N GLY A 23 -5.33 1.51 -6.53
CA GLY A 23 -4.22 2.16 -7.23
C GLY A 23 -2.84 1.52 -7.00
N LEU A 24 -2.69 0.62 -6.02
CA LEU A 24 -1.49 -0.20 -5.79
C LEU A 24 -1.45 -1.38 -6.75
N ASP A 25 -0.26 -1.77 -7.21
CA ASP A 25 -0.10 -2.75 -8.29
C ASP A 25 1.06 -3.72 -8.10
N TYR A 26 0.96 -4.83 -8.84
CA TYR A 26 2.04 -5.76 -9.09
C TYR A 26 2.23 -5.91 -10.59
N ASN A 27 3.38 -5.46 -11.12
CA ASN A 27 3.68 -5.47 -12.56
C ASN A 27 2.57 -4.85 -13.43
N GLY A 28 1.94 -3.77 -12.96
CA GLY A 28 0.85 -3.09 -13.63
C GLY A 28 -0.55 -3.70 -13.41
N ILE A 29 -0.64 -4.84 -12.72
CA ILE A 29 -1.91 -5.55 -12.45
C ILE A 29 -2.46 -5.13 -11.08
N GLY A 30 -3.80 -5.01 -10.97
CA GLY A 30 -4.51 -4.86 -9.70
C GLY A 30 -4.88 -3.43 -9.30
N ARG A 31 -4.43 -2.40 -10.03
CA ARG A 31 -4.70 -0.98 -9.73
C ARG A 31 -6.19 -0.63 -9.58
N ASN A 32 -7.02 -1.29 -10.38
CA ASN A 32 -8.44 -0.98 -10.52
C ASN A 32 -9.34 -1.79 -9.56
N LEU A 33 -8.77 -2.58 -8.65
CA LEU A 33 -9.54 -3.21 -7.60
C LEU A 33 -10.05 -2.13 -6.63
N ALA A 34 -11.34 -2.22 -6.26
CA ALA A 34 -12.00 -1.21 -5.43
C ALA A 34 -11.42 -1.13 -4.01
N ASP A 35 -10.87 -2.24 -3.52
CA ASP A 35 -10.33 -2.39 -2.17
C ASP A 35 -8.85 -2.78 -2.19
N ILE A 36 -8.25 -2.81 -1.00
CA ILE A 36 -6.88 -3.26 -0.75
C ILE A 36 -6.89 -4.77 -0.45
N TYR A 37 -6.06 -5.52 -1.15
CA TYR A 37 -5.91 -6.97 -1.03
C TYR A 37 -4.48 -7.36 -0.67
N THR A 38 -4.33 -8.51 -0.02
CA THR A 38 -3.02 -9.15 0.23
C THR A 38 -3.06 -10.59 -0.28
N LEU A 39 -1.89 -11.15 -0.57
CA LEU A 39 -1.77 -12.57 -0.87
C LEU A 39 -1.68 -13.35 0.45
N VAL A 40 -2.64 -14.25 0.66
CA VAL A 40 -2.64 -15.23 1.76
C VAL A 40 -2.08 -16.56 1.31
#